data_AF-Q9LBR7-F1
#
_entry.id   AF-Q9LBR7-F1
#
_cell.length_a   1.000
_cell.length_b   1.000
_cell.length_c   1.000
_cell.angle_alpha   90.00
_cell.angle_beta   90.00
_cell.angle_gamma   90.00
#
_symmetry.space_group_name_H-M   'P 1'
#
loop_
_entity.id
_entity.type
_entity.pdbx_description
1 polymer ?
#
loop_
_entity_poly.entity_id
_entity_poly.type
_entity_poly.pdbx_seq_one_letter_code
_entity_poly.pdbx_strand_id
1 'polypeptide(L)'
;SYYVRLQYNGEFLPLFTKIADKSDLYKPSFMAGGGAFGYKMDDIRVDIEGLYSQLNKDAGVADTAVADNLTAISGLVNVYYDIAIEDMPITPYVGVGVGAAYVSTPLKEAINEQKNKFAFAGQVKAGVSYDVTPEIKLYAGARYFGSYGAHFDGEKADPQDANKKVADKGAYKVLYSTVGAEA
;
A
#
# COMPACT_ATOMS: atom_id res chain seq x y z
N SER A 1 5.11 -12.56 23.89
CA SER A 1 5.67 -11.27 24.36
C SER A 1 5.14 -10.13 23.50
N TYR A 2 4.94 -8.93 24.08
CA TYR A 2 4.55 -7.73 23.33
C TYR A 2 5.78 -7.06 22.72
N TYR A 3 5.63 -6.48 21.53
CA TYR A 3 6.67 -5.68 20.89
C TYR A 3 6.08 -4.52 20.09
N VAL A 4 6.89 -3.50 19.89
CA VAL A 4 6.64 -2.42 18.94
C VAL A 4 7.65 -2.57 17.82
N ARG A 5 7.19 -2.50 16.56
CA ARG A 5 8.05 -2.45 15.38
C ARG A 5 7.89 -1.09 14.72
N LEU A 6 8.98 -0.37 14.61
CA LEU A 6 9.07 0.78 13.70
C LEU A 6 9.58 0.26 12.37
N GLN A 7 8.94 0.70 11.28
CA GLN A 7 9.30 0.18 9.97
C GLN A 7 9.42 1.24 8.89
N TYR A 8 10.53 1.14 8.17
CA TYR A 8 10.75 1.87 6.95
C TYR A 8 10.53 0.93 5.77
N ASN A 9 9.52 1.25 4.95
CA ASN A 9 9.26 0.49 3.74
C ASN A 9 9.80 1.27 2.55
N GLY A 10 10.93 0.79 2.04
CA GLY A 10 11.45 1.21 0.75
C GLY A 10 10.63 0.55 -0.34
N GLU A 11 9.71 1.29 -0.96
CA GLU A 11 8.95 0.81 -2.11
C GLU A 11 9.80 0.95 -3.37
N PHE A 12 10.16 -0.18 -4.00
CA PHE A 12 11.04 -0.18 -5.18
C PHE A 12 10.25 0.08 -6.46
N LEU A 13 9.02 -0.45 -6.56
CA LEU A 13 8.17 -0.39 -7.76
C LEU A 13 6.67 -0.47 -7.37
N PRO A 14 5.80 0.50 -7.75
CA PRO A 14 4.39 0.22 -7.94
C PRO A 14 4.28 -0.61 -9.22
N LEU A 15 4.12 -1.92 -9.08
CA LEU A 15 4.13 -2.79 -10.27
C LEU A 15 2.87 -2.61 -11.14
N PHE A 16 1.76 -2.10 -10.59
CA PHE A 16 0.51 -1.92 -11.33
C PHE A 16 -0.42 -0.84 -10.72
N THR A 17 -0.12 0.45 -10.87
CA THR A 17 -1.16 1.48 -10.68
C THR A 17 -1.94 1.60 -11.99
N LYS A 18 -3.03 0.82 -12.12
CA LYS A 18 -3.89 0.82 -13.30
C LYS A 18 -5.06 1.76 -13.05
N ILE A 19 -5.26 2.75 -13.94
CA ILE A 19 -6.44 3.62 -13.98
C ILE A 19 -7.08 3.47 -15.35
N ALA A 20 -8.35 3.03 -15.39
CA ALA A 20 -9.16 2.96 -16.62
C ALA A 20 -8.39 2.40 -17.84
N ASP A 21 -7.77 1.24 -17.67
CA ASP A 21 -7.02 0.50 -18.70
C ASP A 21 -5.68 1.07 -19.21
N LYS A 22 -5.17 2.18 -18.65
CA LYS A 22 -3.78 2.61 -18.86
C LYS A 22 -2.87 2.19 -17.70
N SER A 23 -1.78 1.49 -18.02
CA SER A 23 -0.58 1.39 -17.18
C SER A 23 0.26 2.67 -17.35
N ASP A 24 1.03 3.05 -16.34
CA ASP A 24 2.09 4.07 -16.41
C ASP A 24 1.70 5.57 -16.30
N LEU A 25 0.81 5.93 -15.36
CA LEU A 25 0.56 7.36 -15.03
C LEU A 25 1.29 7.88 -13.77
N TYR A 26 1.94 7.01 -12.99
CA TYR A 26 2.60 7.40 -11.73
C TYR A 26 3.96 6.72 -11.56
N LYS A 27 4.97 7.50 -11.13
CA LYS A 27 6.30 6.99 -10.77
C LYS A 27 6.29 6.38 -9.36
N PRO A 28 7.15 5.38 -9.08
CA PRO A 28 7.49 4.99 -7.71
C PRO A 28 7.95 6.24 -6.96
N SER A 29 7.28 6.60 -5.87
CA SER A 29 7.84 7.57 -4.92
C SER A 29 7.92 6.95 -3.55
N PHE A 30 9.16 6.91 -3.10
CA PHE A 30 9.75 6.14 -2.02
C PHE A 30 9.67 6.95 -0.74
N MET A 31 8.63 6.75 0.08
CA MET A 31 8.62 6.99 1.54
C MET A 31 7.32 6.41 2.13
N ALA A 32 7.21 5.08 2.19
CA ALA A 32 6.15 4.43 2.96
C ALA A 32 6.66 4.17 4.39
N GLY A 33 6.34 5.08 5.31
CA GLY A 33 6.65 4.94 6.73
C GLY A 33 5.52 4.22 7.44
N GLY A 34 5.84 3.37 8.41
CA GLY A 34 4.82 2.71 9.20
C GLY A 34 5.30 2.31 10.58
N GLY A 35 4.33 1.94 11.40
CA GLY A 35 4.58 1.34 12.70
C GLY A 35 3.63 0.18 12.88
N ALA A 36 4.08 -0.82 13.62
CA ALA A 36 3.27 -1.95 14.01
C ALA A 36 3.38 -2.20 15.51
N PHE A 37 2.28 -2.65 16.10
CA PHE A 37 2.23 -3.16 17.45
C PHE A 37 1.80 -4.62 17.39
N GLY A 38 2.57 -5.49 18.05
CA GLY A 38 2.35 -6.92 17.92
C GLY A 38 2.58 -7.73 19.17
N TYR A 39 2.15 -8.97 19.07
CA TYR A 39 2.31 -9.99 20.09
C TYR A 39 2.87 -11.26 19.45
N LYS A 40 3.96 -11.76 20.02
CA LYS A 40 4.58 -13.03 19.64
C LYS A 40 4.12 -14.16 20.57
N MET A 41 3.70 -15.27 19.98
CA MET A 41 3.23 -16.53 20.58
C MET A 41 4.09 -17.66 20.00
N ASP A 42 5.17 -18.01 20.70
CA ASP A 42 6.14 -19.02 20.24
C ASP A 42 6.62 -18.74 18.80
N ASP A 43 6.25 -19.58 17.84
CA ASP A 43 6.61 -19.45 16.41
C ASP A 43 5.67 -18.53 15.62
N ILE A 44 4.52 -18.17 16.20
CA ILE A 44 3.51 -17.33 15.56
C ILE A 44 3.61 -15.91 16.09
N ARG A 45 3.52 -14.93 15.20
CA ARG A 45 3.53 -13.52 15.57
C ARG A 45 2.35 -12.81 14.92
N VAL A 46 1.61 -12.02 15.68
CA VAL A 46 0.49 -11.23 15.16
C VAL A 46 0.78 -9.77 15.41
N ASP A 47 0.62 -8.91 14.40
CA ASP A 47 0.66 -7.46 14.60
C ASP A 47 -0.44 -6.70 13.87
N ILE A 48 -0.69 -5.51 14.39
CA ILE A 48 -1.51 -4.48 13.77
C ILE A 48 -0.53 -3.43 13.24
N GLU A 49 -0.60 -3.16 11.95
CA GLU A 49 0.31 -2.29 11.23
C GLU A 49 -0.44 -1.12 10.62
N GLY A 50 0.06 0.10 10.87
CA GLY A 50 -0.34 1.31 10.18
C GLY A 50 0.74 1.70 9.16
N LEU A 51 0.33 1.91 7.92
CA LEU A 51 1.19 2.37 6.84
C LEU A 51 0.67 3.70 6.30
N TYR A 52 1.60 4.62 6.08
CA TYR A 52 1.38 5.87 5.39
C TYR A 52 2.31 5.93 4.18
N SER A 53 1.74 6.06 2.97
CA SER A 53 2.50 6.22 1.72
C SER A 53 1.99 7.45 0.96
N GLN A 54 2.94 8.20 0.38
CA GLN A 54 2.66 9.30 -0.55
C GLN A 54 3.36 9.01 -1.88
N LEU A 55 2.58 8.93 -2.95
CA LEU A 55 3.06 8.80 -4.32
C LEU A 55 3.01 10.15 -5.02
N ASN A 56 4.13 10.62 -5.55
CA ASN A 56 4.20 11.83 -6.36
C ASN A 56 3.96 11.50 -7.85
N LYS A 57 3.33 12.42 -8.58
CA LYS A 57 3.08 12.34 -10.03
C LYS A 57 4.38 12.29 -10.83
N ASP A 58 4.39 11.51 -11.91
CA ASP A 58 5.51 11.49 -12.84
C ASP A 58 5.58 12.80 -13.66
N ALA A 59 6.75 13.43 -13.70
CA ALA A 59 7.05 14.61 -14.52
C ALA A 59 6.83 14.39 -16.04
N GLY A 60 6.75 13.14 -16.51
CA GLY A 60 6.44 12.80 -17.91
C GLY A 60 4.95 12.84 -18.27
N VAL A 61 4.05 12.97 -17.30
CA VAL A 61 2.60 13.03 -17.53
C VAL A 61 2.16 14.48 -17.71
N ALA A 62 2.02 14.89 -18.97
CA ALA A 62 1.55 16.23 -19.36
C ALA A 62 0.05 16.47 -19.12
N ASP A 63 -0.68 15.49 -18.58
CA ASP A 63 -2.11 15.58 -18.34
C ASP A 63 -2.40 16.39 -17.06
N THR A 64 -3.06 17.54 -17.23
CA THR A 64 -3.42 18.45 -16.13
C THR A 64 -4.60 17.95 -15.30
N ALA A 65 -5.31 16.91 -15.75
CA ALA A 65 -6.43 16.30 -15.03
C ALA A 65 -5.99 15.33 -13.91
N VAL A 66 -4.73 14.88 -13.94
CA VAL A 66 -4.16 13.92 -12.98
C VAL A 66 -3.62 14.64 -11.74
N ALA A 67 -3.98 14.15 -10.54
CA ALA A 67 -3.53 14.69 -9.25
C ALA A 67 -2.00 14.64 -9.12
N ASP A 68 -1.43 15.70 -8.55
CA ASP A 68 0.02 15.83 -8.39
C ASP A 68 0.58 14.88 -7.32
N ASN A 69 -0.22 14.52 -6.31
CA ASN A 69 0.13 13.55 -5.26
C ASN A 69 -1.05 12.61 -4.95
N LEU A 70 -0.76 11.33 -4.72
CA LEU A 70 -1.71 10.32 -4.26
C LEU A 70 -1.29 9.81 -2.88
N THR A 71 -2.13 10.06 -1.87
CA THR A 71 -1.90 9.55 -0.52
C THR A 71 -2.65 8.23 -0.33
N ALA A 72 -1.96 7.24 0.24
CA ALA A 72 -2.53 5.97 0.64
C ALA A 72 -2.23 5.70 2.12
N ILE A 73 -3.29 5.58 2.92
CA ILE A 73 -3.19 5.21 4.33
C ILE A 73 -3.77 3.82 4.46
N SER A 74 -3.05 2.88 5.05
CA SER A 74 -3.58 1.53 5.28
C SER A 74 -3.37 1.04 6.70
N GLY A 75 -4.32 0.25 7.16
CA GLY A 75 -4.27 -0.48 8.42
C GLY A 75 -4.41 -1.97 8.11
N LEU A 76 -3.45 -2.78 8.54
CA LEU A 76 -3.42 -4.22 8.32
C LEU A 76 -3.29 -4.96 9.64
N VAL A 77 -3.87 -6.15 9.69
CA VAL A 77 -3.54 -7.16 10.68
C VAL A 77 -2.71 -8.21 9.96
N ASN A 78 -1.52 -8.46 10.47
CA ASN A 78 -0.58 -9.42 9.90
C ASN A 78 -0.36 -10.58 10.86
N VAL A 79 -0.19 -11.77 10.29
CA VAL A 79 0.23 -12.98 10.97
C VAL A 79 1.53 -13.45 10.32
N TYR A 80 2.52 -13.76 11.15
CA TYR A 80 3.82 -14.27 10.73
C TYR A 80 4.09 -15.62 11.38
N TYR A 81 4.90 -16.39 10.68
CA TYR A 81 5.53 -17.60 11.14
C TYR A 81 7.03 -17.39 11.14
N ASP A 82 7.62 -17.38 12.34
CA ASP A 82 9.06 -17.25 12.57
C ASP A 82 9.66 -18.66 12.55
N ILE A 83 10.64 -18.89 11.68
CA ILE A 83 11.35 -20.16 11.57
C ILE A 83 12.54 -20.08 12.52
N ALA A 84 12.42 -20.74 13.68
CA ALA A 84 13.54 -20.87 14.60
C ALA A 84 14.61 -21.78 13.99
N ILE A 85 15.85 -21.27 13.90
CA ILE A 85 17.02 -22.05 13.55
C ILE A 85 17.88 -22.13 14.81
N GLU A 86 18.15 -23.35 15.29
CA GLU A 86 19.01 -23.56 16.44
C GLU A 86 20.40 -22.95 16.21
N ASP A 87 20.95 -22.35 17.27
CA ASP A 87 22.30 -21.76 17.31
C ASP A 87 22.60 -20.65 16.28
N MET A 88 21.57 -20.02 15.69
CA MET A 88 21.75 -18.88 14.78
C MET A 88 21.08 -17.60 15.32
N PRO A 89 21.76 -16.44 15.24
CA PRO A 89 21.16 -15.14 15.61
C PRO A 89 20.18 -14.61 14.55
N ILE A 90 19.93 -15.39 13.49
CA ILE A 90 19.06 -15.04 12.36
C ILE A 90 17.79 -15.87 12.44
N THR A 91 16.63 -15.21 12.41
CA THR A 91 15.30 -15.83 12.38
C THR A 91 14.59 -15.48 11.07
N PRO A 92 14.56 -16.39 10.08
CA PRO A 92 13.71 -16.21 8.90
C PRO A 92 12.23 -16.14 9.28
N TYR A 93 11.44 -15.37 8.55
CA TYR A 93 10.00 -15.29 8.74
C TYR A 93 9.26 -15.19 7.43
N VAL A 94 8.02 -15.69 7.44
CA VAL A 94 7.03 -15.43 6.40
C VAL A 94 5.76 -14.91 7.05
N GLY A 95 5.03 -14.04 6.38
CA GLY A 95 3.81 -13.48 6.91
C GLY A 95 2.81 -13.09 5.85
N VAL A 96 1.55 -13.04 6.28
CA VAL A 96 0.42 -12.62 5.46
C VAL A 96 -0.40 -11.60 6.25
N GLY A 97 -0.95 -10.64 5.54
CA GLY A 97 -1.65 -9.49 6.08
C GLY A 97 -2.94 -9.22 5.35
N VAL A 98 -3.96 -8.84 6.09
CA VAL A 98 -5.24 -8.38 5.53
C VAL A 98 -5.70 -7.13 6.25
N GLY A 99 -6.38 -6.25 5.52
CA GLY A 99 -6.87 -5.01 6.10
C GLY A 99 -7.56 -4.12 5.10
N ALA A 100 -7.39 -2.82 5.33
CA ALA A 100 -8.03 -1.78 4.56
C ALA A 100 -7.04 -0.69 4.19
N ALA A 101 -7.25 -0.09 3.02
CA ALA A 101 -6.56 1.10 2.56
C ALA A 101 -7.57 2.20 2.25
N TYR A 102 -7.24 3.41 2.64
CA TYR A 102 -7.88 4.63 2.18
C TYR A 102 -6.96 5.28 1.15
N VAL A 103 -7.45 5.35 -0.09
CA VAL A 103 -6.70 5.88 -1.23
C VAL A 103 -7.35 7.19 -1.66
N SER A 104 -6.55 8.23 -1.84
CA SER A 104 -7.03 9.51 -2.38
C SER A 104 -7.33 9.44 -3.87
N THR A 105 -8.18 10.35 -4.35
CA THR A 105 -8.55 10.42 -5.77
C THR A 105 -7.32 10.63 -6.66
N PRO A 106 -7.23 9.94 -7.81
CA PRO A 106 -6.18 10.20 -8.79
C PRO A 106 -6.44 11.47 -9.62
N LEU A 107 -7.58 12.14 -9.45
CA LEU A 107 -7.97 13.34 -10.19
C LEU A 107 -7.61 14.63 -9.45
N LYS A 108 -7.16 15.65 -10.18
CA LYS A 108 -6.82 16.97 -9.61
C LYS A 108 -8.05 17.67 -9.01
N GLU A 109 -9.20 17.54 -9.66
CA GLU A 109 -10.49 17.95 -9.12
C GLU A 109 -11.34 16.71 -8.81
N ALA A 110 -11.81 16.62 -7.57
CA ALA A 110 -12.64 15.50 -7.14
C ALA A 110 -14.04 15.61 -7.74
N ILE A 111 -14.44 14.63 -8.56
CA ILE A 111 -15.81 14.50 -9.05
C ILE A 111 -16.70 13.99 -7.90
N ASN A 112 -17.89 14.56 -7.74
CA ASN A 112 -18.85 14.20 -6.69
C ASN A 112 -18.26 14.23 -5.26
N GLU A 113 -17.32 15.13 -4.99
CA GLU A 113 -16.62 15.27 -3.70
C GLU A 113 -15.89 13.99 -3.25
N GLN A 114 -15.63 13.03 -4.14
CA GLN A 114 -14.98 11.75 -3.84
C GLN A 114 -13.46 11.92 -3.65
N LYS A 115 -13.05 12.61 -2.58
CA LYS A 115 -11.64 12.88 -2.29
C LYS A 115 -10.86 11.62 -1.89
N ASN A 116 -11.53 10.66 -1.24
CA ASN A 116 -10.95 9.39 -0.80
C ASN A 116 -11.93 8.23 -0.99
N LYS A 117 -11.42 7.02 -1.22
CA LYS A 117 -12.20 5.78 -1.27
C LYS A 117 -11.56 4.69 -0.42
N PHE A 118 -12.42 3.84 0.12
CA PHE A 118 -12.03 2.62 0.80
C PHE A 118 -11.64 1.55 -0.21
N ALA A 119 -10.57 0.80 0.07
CA ALA A 119 -10.14 -0.39 -0.63
C ALA A 119 -9.83 -1.48 0.38
N PHE A 120 -10.10 -2.73 0.00
CA PHE A 120 -9.57 -3.88 0.72
C PHE A 120 -8.08 -3.98 0.43
N ALA A 121 -7.28 -4.29 1.45
CA ALA A 121 -5.84 -4.43 1.35
C ALA A 121 -5.40 -5.84 1.76
N GLY A 122 -4.43 -6.38 1.04
CA GLY A 122 -3.76 -7.62 1.36
C GLY A 122 -2.26 -7.45 1.22
N GLN A 123 -1.50 -8.22 2.00
CA GLN A 123 -0.05 -8.18 1.97
C GLN A 123 0.54 -9.56 2.22
N VAL A 124 1.69 -9.81 1.61
CA VAL A 124 2.56 -10.94 1.96
C VAL A 124 3.96 -10.42 2.24
N LYS A 125 4.64 -11.00 3.21
CA LYS A 125 5.97 -10.62 3.67
C LYS A 125 6.85 -11.85 3.82
N ALA A 126 8.11 -11.73 3.48
CA ALA A 126 9.11 -12.75 3.75
C ALA A 126 10.46 -12.07 4.01
N GLY A 127 11.17 -12.50 5.03
CA GLY A 127 12.42 -11.85 5.42
C GLY A 127 13.19 -12.60 6.47
N VAL A 128 14.17 -11.92 7.04
CA VAL A 128 14.99 -12.41 8.14
C VAL A 128 15.05 -11.34 9.22
N SER A 129 15.03 -11.76 10.48
CA SER A 129 15.29 -10.91 11.64
C SER A 129 16.65 -11.28 12.23
N TYR A 130 17.40 -10.29 12.70
CA TYR A 130 18.69 -10.45 13.37
C TYR A 130 18.60 -9.86 14.78
N ASP A 131 18.93 -10.68 15.77
CA ASP A 131 18.91 -10.28 17.18
C ASP A 131 20.21 -9.54 17.52
N VAL A 132 20.15 -8.20 17.65
CA VAL A 132 21.31 -7.37 18.01
C VAL A 132 21.50 -7.36 19.52
N THR A 133 20.41 -7.15 20.26
CA THR A 133 20.34 -7.32 21.72
C THR A 133 19.04 -8.06 22.07
N PRO A 134 18.88 -8.61 23.28
CA PRO A 134 17.63 -9.28 23.69
C PRO A 134 16.36 -8.42 23.50
N GLU A 135 16.50 -7.09 23.49
CA GLU A 135 15.43 -6.11 23.33
C GLU A 135 15.33 -5.54 21.90
N ILE A 136 16.41 -5.55 21.11
CA ILE A 136 16.49 -4.92 19.79
C ILE A 136 16.72 -5.97 18.71
N LYS A 137 15.74 -6.08 17.81
CA LYS A 137 15.80 -6.94 16.62
C LYS A 137 15.80 -6.06 15.38
N LEU A 138 16.77 -6.27 14.50
CA LEU A 138 16.74 -5.74 13.14
C LEU A 138 16.00 -6.73 12.26
N TYR A 139 15.33 -6.26 11.22
CA TYR A 139 14.70 -7.13 10.25
C TYR A 139 14.94 -6.58 8.86
N ALA A 140 14.98 -7.49 7.89
CA ALA A 140 15.13 -7.17 6.49
C ALA A 140 14.27 -8.16 5.71
N GLY A 141 13.36 -7.66 4.89
CA GLY A 141 12.43 -8.52 4.17
C GLY A 141 11.94 -7.91 2.88
N ALA A 142 11.36 -8.75 2.04
CA ALA A 142 10.56 -8.33 0.90
C ALA A 142 9.08 -8.37 1.28
N ARG A 143 8.34 -7.36 0.82
CA ARG A 143 6.88 -7.28 0.95
C ARG A 143 6.23 -7.10 -0.40
N TYR A 144 5.08 -7.74 -0.59
CA TYR A 144 4.14 -7.43 -1.65
C TYR A 144 2.83 -6.97 -1.01
N PHE A 145 2.41 -5.74 -1.30
CA PHE A 145 1.14 -5.18 -0.86
C PHE A 145 0.25 -4.96 -2.07
N GLY A 146 -1.05 -5.21 -1.93
CA GLY A 146 -2.06 -4.93 -2.94
C GLY A 146 -3.35 -4.42 -2.33
N SER A 147 -4.02 -3.47 -2.98
CA SER A 147 -5.38 -3.05 -2.64
C SER A 147 -6.31 -3.05 -3.85
N TYR A 148 -7.58 -3.39 -3.58
CA TYR A 148 -8.65 -3.48 -4.58
C TYR A 148 -9.98 -2.95 -4.04
N GLY A 149 -10.80 -2.41 -4.94
CA GLY A 149 -12.16 -1.94 -4.62
C GLY A 149 -12.32 -0.42 -4.51
N ALA A 150 -11.25 0.35 -4.66
CA ALA A 150 -11.35 1.80 -4.79
C ALA A 150 -11.88 2.16 -6.19
N HIS A 151 -13.17 2.49 -6.28
CA HIS A 151 -13.81 2.96 -7.51
C HIS A 151 -14.19 4.44 -7.36
N PHE A 152 -13.68 5.27 -8.28
CA PHE A 152 -14.00 6.69 -8.39
C PHE A 152 -14.87 6.96 -9.61
N ASP A 153 -15.78 7.91 -9.47
CA ASP A 153 -16.61 8.37 -10.56
C ASP A 153 -15.78 9.20 -11.55
N GLY A 154 -16.11 9.09 -12.83
CA GLY A 154 -15.55 9.91 -13.90
C GLY A 154 -16.60 10.77 -14.57
N GLU A 155 -16.23 11.37 -15.69
CA GLU A 155 -17.16 12.09 -16.56
C GLU A 155 -17.22 11.41 -17.94
N LYS A 156 -18.42 11.32 -18.50
CA LYS A 156 -18.65 10.92 -19.88
C LYS A 156 -19.55 11.92 -20.59
N ALA A 157 -19.53 11.94 -21.92
CA ALA A 157 -20.49 12.71 -22.70
C ALA A 157 -21.93 12.24 -22.43
N ASP A 158 -22.86 13.19 -22.32
CA ASP A 158 -24.28 12.90 -22.21
C ASP A 158 -24.74 12.18 -23.51
N PRO A 159 -25.43 11.02 -23.43
CA PRO A 159 -25.92 10.32 -24.60
C PRO A 159 -26.85 11.17 -25.49
N GLN A 160 -27.44 12.23 -24.94
CA GLN A 160 -28.38 13.13 -25.61
C GLN A 160 -27.73 14.45 -26.04
N ASP A 161 -26.57 14.81 -25.47
CA ASP A 161 -25.83 16.02 -25.81
C ASP A 161 -24.31 15.84 -25.64
N ALA A 162 -23.59 15.73 -26.75
CA ALA A 162 -22.15 15.51 -26.76
C ALA A 162 -21.34 16.68 -26.14
N ASN A 163 -21.93 17.87 -25.97
CA ASN A 163 -21.29 19.01 -25.33
C ASN A 163 -21.49 19.06 -23.81
N LYS A 164 -22.37 18.20 -23.28
CA LYS A 164 -22.65 18.10 -21.86
C LYS A 164 -21.94 16.89 -21.27
N LYS A 165 -21.29 17.08 -20.12
CA LYS A 165 -20.68 15.99 -19.36
C LYS A 165 -21.61 15.53 -18.23
N VAL A 166 -21.70 14.23 -18.04
CA VAL A 166 -22.47 13.59 -16.96
C VAL A 166 -21.57 12.64 -16.18
N ALA A 167 -21.91 12.45 -14.90
CA ALA A 167 -21.18 11.54 -14.02
C ALA A 167 -21.23 10.10 -14.55
N ASP A 168 -20.08 9.47 -14.66
CA ASP A 168 -19.92 8.06 -14.99
C ASP A 168 -19.47 7.29 -13.75
N LYS A 169 -20.42 6.57 -13.13
CA LYS A 169 -20.17 5.93 -11.84
C LYS A 169 -19.13 4.81 -11.97
N GLY A 170 -18.10 4.86 -11.13
CA GLY A 170 -17.05 3.83 -11.09
C GLY A 170 -16.19 3.73 -12.35
N ALA A 171 -16.08 4.82 -13.13
CA ALA A 171 -15.25 4.88 -14.34
C ALA A 171 -13.77 4.60 -14.06
N TYR A 172 -13.26 5.02 -12.90
CA TYR A 172 -11.86 4.86 -12.52
C TYR A 172 -11.72 3.83 -11.40
N LYS A 173 -11.27 2.63 -11.75
CA LYS A 173 -10.80 1.64 -10.77
C LYS A 173 -9.35 1.95 -10.43
N VAL A 174 -9.05 2.08 -9.14
CA VAL A 174 -7.68 2.29 -8.65
C VAL A 174 -7.22 1.00 -7.99
N LEU A 175 -6.24 0.35 -8.62
CA LEU A 175 -5.46 -0.72 -8.02
C LEU A 175 -4.16 -0.11 -7.51
N TYR A 176 -3.80 -0.39 -6.26
CA TYR A 176 -2.49 -0.01 -5.74
C TYR A 176 -1.76 -1.26 -5.29
N SER A 177 -0.66 -1.59 -5.97
CA SER A 177 0.19 -2.71 -5.58
C SER A 177 1.66 -2.32 -5.62
N THR A 178 2.42 -2.73 -4.62
CA THR A 178 3.83 -2.36 -4.47
C THR A 178 4.66 -3.56 -3.99
N VAL A 179 5.86 -3.68 -4.55
CA VAL A 179 6.93 -4.54 -4.02
C VAL A 179 7.96 -3.64 -3.34
N GLY A 180 8.24 -3.95 -2.08
CA GLY A 180 9.17 -3.17 -1.26
C GLY A 180 10.15 -4.06 -0.52
N ALA A 181 11.25 -3.45 -0.07
CA ALA A 181 11.99 -3.99 1.06
C ALA A 181 11.56 -3.28 2.34
N GLU A 182 11.48 -4.02 3.43
CA GLU A 182 11.25 -3.50 4.77
C GLU A 182 12.52 -3.64 5.61
N ALA A 183 12.82 -2.59 6.39
CA ALA A 183 13.92 -2.52 7.34
C ALA A 183 13.53 -1.72 8.60
#